data_AF-A0A378BH99-F1
#
_entry.id   AF-A0A378BH99-F1
#
_cell.length_a   1.000
_cell.length_b   1.000
_cell.length_c   1.000
_cell.angle_alpha   90.00
_cell.angle_beta   90.00
_cell.angle_gamma   90.00
#
_symmetry.space_group_name_H-M   'P 1'
#
loop_
_entity.id
_entity.type
_entity.pdbx_description
1 polymer ?
#
loop_
_entity_poly.entity_id
_entity_poly.type
_entity_poly.pdbx_seq_one_letter_code
_entity_poly.pdbx_strand_id
1 'polypeptide(L)'
;MSDHGESLGEDGVYLHGLPYSIAPDTQKHVPMALWLSADYQQRYGISAHCLQQRAQKENYSQDNLFSTLLGLLGVSTREYQAADDILTPCREAG
;
A
#
# COMPACT_ATOMS: atom_id res chain seq x y z
N MET A 1 7.23 -2.25 -2.29
CA MET A 1 6.16 -3.26 -2.15
C MET A 1 6.59 -4.45 -2.96
N SER A 2 6.43 -5.67 -2.46
CA SER A 2 6.67 -6.88 -3.27
C SER A 2 5.52 -7.08 -4.26
N ASP A 3 5.80 -7.74 -5.38
CA ASP A 3 4.80 -8.19 -6.36
C ASP A 3 4.01 -9.40 -5.85
N HIS A 4 4.67 -10.33 -5.16
CA HIS A 4 4.05 -11.43 -4.43
C HIS A 4 4.96 -11.92 -3.29
N GLY A 5 4.49 -12.93 -2.54
CA GLY A 5 5.27 -13.65 -1.55
C GLY A 5 5.85 -14.97 -2.09
N GLU A 6 6.25 -15.87 -1.20
CA GLU A 6 6.94 -17.13 -1.51
C GLU A 6 6.57 -18.22 -0.50
N SER A 7 6.33 -19.45 -0.95
CA SER A 7 6.25 -20.63 -0.08
C SER A 7 7.62 -21.31 0.04
N LEU A 8 7.97 -21.71 1.27
CA LEU A 8 9.28 -22.24 1.63
C LEU A 8 9.21 -23.72 2.10
N GLY A 9 8.13 -24.42 1.77
CA GLY A 9 7.91 -25.83 2.08
C GLY A 9 6.72 -26.08 3.02
N GLU A 10 5.97 -25.05 3.40
CA GLU A 10 4.75 -25.21 4.20
C GLU A 10 3.76 -26.11 3.45
N ASP A 11 3.26 -27.15 4.12
CA ASP A 11 2.34 -28.15 3.55
C ASP A 11 2.84 -28.78 2.23
N GLY A 12 4.16 -28.84 2.04
CA GLY A 12 4.80 -29.38 0.83
C GLY A 12 4.77 -28.43 -0.37
N VAL A 13 4.30 -27.18 -0.19
CA VAL A 13 4.28 -26.14 -1.22
C VAL A 13 5.61 -25.38 -1.22
N TYR A 14 6.20 -25.25 -2.40
CA TYR A 14 7.41 -24.46 -2.63
C TYR A 14 7.17 -23.42 -3.72
N LEU A 15 8.02 -22.40 -3.73
CA LEU A 15 8.01 -21.31 -4.72
C LEU A 15 6.72 -20.49 -4.67
N HIS A 16 6.33 -19.91 -5.80
CA HIS A 16 5.18 -19.06 -5.99
C HIS A 16 4.38 -19.47 -7.24
N GLY A 17 3.26 -18.80 -7.48
CA GLY A 17 2.47 -18.95 -8.70
C GLY A 17 1.28 -19.92 -8.56
N LEU A 18 0.87 -20.23 -7.33
CA LEU A 18 -0.39 -20.94 -7.13
C LEU A 18 -1.57 -20.08 -7.58
N PRO A 19 -2.65 -20.68 -8.13
CA PRO A 19 -3.87 -19.94 -8.45
C PRO A 19 -4.37 -19.18 -7.22
N TYR A 20 -4.67 -17.89 -7.38
CA TYR A 20 -4.94 -16.97 -6.26
C TYR A 20 -6.01 -17.48 -5.28
N SER A 21 -7.05 -18.17 -5.80
CA SER A 21 -8.14 -18.75 -4.99
C SER A 21 -7.69 -19.81 -3.98
N ILE A 22 -6.53 -20.44 -4.21
CA ILE A 22 -5.97 -21.50 -3.36
C ILE A 22 -4.56 -21.17 -2.85
N ALA A 23 -3.97 -20.05 -3.28
CA ALA A 23 -2.64 -19.66 -2.85
C ALA A 23 -2.63 -19.35 -1.34
N PRO A 24 -1.62 -19.84 -0.59
CA PRO A 24 -1.49 -19.58 0.83
C PRO A 24 -1.12 -18.11 1.07
N ASP A 25 -1.30 -17.65 2.31
CA ASP A 25 -0.95 -16.27 2.68
C ASP A 25 0.55 -15.98 2.50
N THR A 26 1.41 -17.00 2.59
CA THR A 26 2.84 -16.86 2.30
C THR A 26 3.12 -16.36 0.88
N GLN A 27 2.23 -16.62 -0.10
CA GLN A 27 2.35 -16.10 -1.46
C GLN A 27 1.58 -14.78 -1.70
N LYS A 28 0.66 -14.39 -0.82
CA LYS A 28 -0.25 -13.24 -1.03
C LYS A 28 0.02 -12.04 -0.10
N HIS A 29 0.47 -12.30 1.12
CA HIS A 29 0.76 -11.26 2.09
C HIS A 29 2.16 -10.71 1.84
N VAL A 30 2.25 -9.47 1.37
CA VAL A 30 3.51 -8.86 0.92
C VAL A 30 3.93 -7.66 1.77
N PRO A 31 5.25 -7.40 1.90
CA PRO A 31 5.71 -6.20 2.57
C PRO A 31 5.54 -4.96 1.69
N MET A 32 5.17 -3.85 2.31
CA MET A 32 5.24 -2.50 1.75
C MET A 32 5.84 -1.55 2.78
N ALA A 33 6.75 -0.69 2.34
CA ALA A 33 7.28 0.41 3.12
C ALA A 33 7.12 1.71 2.33
N LEU A 34 6.79 2.78 3.02
CA LEU A 34 6.71 4.13 2.48
C LEU A 34 7.55 5.06 3.35
N TRP A 35 8.41 5.84 2.70
CA TRP A 35 9.18 6.90 3.34
C TRP A 35 8.86 8.22 2.66
N LEU A 36 8.58 9.25 3.46
CA LEU A 36 8.32 10.62 3.00
C LEU A 36 9.28 11.55 3.75
N SER A 37 9.97 12.45 3.04
CA SER A 37 10.81 13.46 3.70
C SER A 37 9.97 14.42 4.55
N ALA A 38 10.61 15.08 5.53
CA ALA A 38 9.93 16.08 6.36
C ALA A 38 9.31 17.21 5.51
N ASP A 39 10.06 17.71 4.53
CA ASP A 39 9.58 18.75 3.60
C ASP A 39 8.37 18.30 2.78
N TYR A 40 8.34 17.03 2.35
CA TYR A 40 7.19 16.49 1.62
C TYR A 40 5.96 16.42 2.53
N GLN A 41 6.12 15.90 3.75
CA GLN A 41 5.04 15.85 4.74
C GLN A 41 4.48 17.25 5.04
N GLN A 42 5.36 18.23 5.25
CA GLN A 42 4.95 19.62 5.51
C GLN A 42 4.25 20.24 4.29
N ARG A 43 4.82 20.11 3.09
CA ARG A 43 4.28 20.72 1.87
C ARG A 43 2.88 20.20 1.52
N TYR A 44 2.61 18.93 1.80
CA TYR A 44 1.36 18.27 1.43
C TYR A 44 0.45 17.96 2.62
N GLY A 45 0.77 18.49 3.80
CA GLY A 45 -0.04 18.35 5.02
C GLY A 45 -0.24 16.90 5.46
N ILE A 46 0.76 16.02 5.29
CA ILE A 46 0.62 14.59 5.58
C ILE A 46 1.06 14.30 7.02
N SER A 47 0.14 13.81 7.84
CA SER A 47 0.42 13.38 9.20
C SER A 47 1.10 12.01 9.23
N ALA A 48 2.40 11.97 9.56
CA ALA A 48 3.12 10.71 9.78
C ALA A 48 2.52 9.87 10.92
N HIS A 49 2.00 10.51 11.97
CA HIS A 49 1.34 9.80 13.07
C HIS A 49 0.08 9.07 12.59
N CYS A 50 -0.75 9.73 11.78
CA CYS A 50 -1.92 9.11 11.16
C CYS A 50 -1.51 7.91 10.29
N LEU A 51 -0.49 8.08 9.44
CA LEU A 51 -0.03 7.00 8.56
C LEU A 51 0.46 5.78 9.35
N GLN A 52 1.23 5.99 10.42
CA GLN A 52 1.69 4.90 11.29
C GLN A 52 0.52 4.17 11.98
N GLN A 53 -0.48 4.90 12.46
CA GLN A 53 -1.67 4.30 13.08
C GLN A 53 -2.49 3.48 12.09
N ARG A 54 -2.69 4.00 10.87
CA ARG A 54 -3.43 3.29 9.83
C ARG A 54 -2.67 2.07 9.33
N ALA A 55 -1.35 2.17 9.16
CA ALA A 55 -0.51 1.04 8.75
C ALA A 55 -0.58 -0.16 9.71
N GLN A 56 -0.94 0.05 10.98
CA GLN A 56 -1.09 -1.01 11.98
C GLN A 56 -2.51 -1.61 12.06
N LYS A 57 -3.52 -0.89 11.56
CA LYS A 57 -4.95 -1.20 11.82
C LYS A 57 -5.73 -1.54 10.57
N GLU A 58 -5.30 -1.03 9.43
CA GLU A 58 -6.01 -1.14 8.16
C GLU A 58 -5.37 -2.21 7.28
N ASN A 59 -6.17 -2.81 6.41
CA ASN A 59 -5.69 -3.73 5.39
C ASN A 59 -5.54 -2.99 4.06
N TYR A 60 -4.47 -3.29 3.33
CA TYR A 60 -4.20 -2.71 2.01
C TYR A 60 -3.86 -3.83 1.03
N SER A 61 -4.08 -3.56 -0.25
CA SER A 61 -3.67 -4.43 -1.35
C SER A 61 -2.90 -3.63 -2.39
N GLN A 62 -2.50 -4.29 -3.48
CA GLN A 62 -1.90 -3.60 -4.63
C GLN A 62 -2.88 -2.67 -5.34
N ASP A 63 -4.20 -2.80 -5.11
CA ASP A 63 -5.23 -1.91 -5.66
C ASP A 63 -5.01 -0.46 -5.22
N ASN A 64 -4.43 -0.27 -4.02
CA ASN A 64 -4.13 1.05 -3.49
C ASN A 64 -2.95 1.75 -4.17
N LEU A 65 -2.08 1.02 -4.87
CA LEU A 65 -0.84 1.57 -5.41
C LEU A 65 -1.11 2.67 -6.44
N PHE A 66 -2.09 2.47 -7.31
CA PHE A 66 -2.35 3.36 -8.44
C PHE A 66 -2.74 4.77 -7.99
N SER A 67 -3.81 4.90 -7.20
CA SER A 67 -4.27 6.20 -6.70
C SER A 67 -3.28 6.83 -5.74
N THR A 68 -2.57 6.03 -4.93
CA THR A 68 -1.51 6.53 -4.04
C THR A 68 -0.37 7.18 -4.83
N LEU A 69 0.07 6.59 -5.94
CA LEU A 69 1.12 7.18 -6.79
C LEU A 69 0.64 8.46 -7.49
N LEU A 70 -0.59 8.50 -7.99
CA LEU A 70 -1.17 9.71 -8.57
C LEU A 70 -1.25 10.85 -7.55
N GLY A 71 -1.71 10.54 -6.33
CA GLY A 71 -1.77 11.49 -5.21
C GLY A 71 -0.38 11.96 -4.74
N LEU A 72 0.62 11.08 -4.77
CA LEU A 72 2.01 11.44 -4.45
C LEU A 72 2.62 12.41 -5.46
N LEU A 73 2.30 12.22 -6.74
CA LEU A 73 2.86 12.98 -7.85
C LEU A 73 2.03 14.23 -8.21
N GLY A 74 0.89 14.44 -7.56
CA GLY A 74 0.02 15.59 -7.79
C GLY A 74 -0.66 15.57 -9.17
N VAL A 75 -0.93 14.38 -9.72
CA VAL A 75 -1.56 14.23 -11.03
C VAL A 75 -3.06 14.49 -10.93
N SER A 76 -3.57 15.42 -11.75
CA SER A 76 -5.01 15.66 -11.90
C SER A 76 -5.56 14.83 -13.05
N THR A 77 -6.39 13.84 -12.73
CA THR A 77 -6.99 12.94 -13.73
C THR A 77 -8.28 12.33 -13.19
N ARG A 78 -9.20 11.93 -14.08
CA ARG A 78 -10.49 11.32 -13.68
C ARG A 78 -10.36 9.89 -13.14
N GLU A 79 -9.24 9.24 -13.43
CA GLU A 79 -8.89 7.89 -13.01
C GLU A 79 -8.41 7.85 -11.55
N TYR A 80 -8.12 9.00 -10.93
CA TYR A 80 -7.77 9.09 -9.51
C TYR A 80 -9.00 8.78 -8.64
N GLN A 81 -8.84 7.81 -7.73
CA GLN A 81 -9.85 7.45 -6.75
C GLN A 81 -9.33 7.71 -5.34
N ALA A 82 -9.84 8.77 -4.70
CA ALA A 82 -9.42 9.18 -3.36
C ALA A 82 -9.59 8.08 -2.29
N ALA A 83 -10.54 7.17 -2.47
CA ALA A 83 -10.76 6.03 -1.59
C ALA A 83 -9.62 5.00 -1.62
N ASP A 84 -8.87 4.92 -2.73
CA ASP A 84 -7.77 3.98 -2.92
C ASP A 84 -6.40 4.60 -2.57
N ASP A 85 -6.32 5.92 -2.38
CA ASP A 85 -5.10 6.62 -1.95
C ASP A 85 -4.87 6.46 -0.44
N ILE A 86 -3.82 5.75 -0.08
CA ILE A 86 -3.41 5.49 1.31
C ILE A 86 -3.15 6.80 2.09
N LEU A 87 -2.75 7.86 1.39
CA LEU A 87 -2.38 9.14 2.01
C LEU A 87 -3.59 10.03 2.28
N THR A 88 -4.66 9.88 1.51
CA THR A 88 -5.83 10.78 1.56
C THR A 88 -6.40 10.93 2.98
N PRO A 89 -6.65 9.85 3.75
CA PRO A 89 -7.17 9.97 5.12
C PRO A 89 -6.23 10.67 6.11
N CYS A 90 -4.95 10.80 5.75
CA CYS A 90 -3.91 11.38 6.60
C CYS A 90 -3.39 12.74 6.08
N ARG A 91 -4.01 13.29 5.05
CA ARG A 91 -3.83 14.69 4.65
C ARG A 91 -4.69 15.56 5.54
N GLU A 92 -4.11 16.61 6.10
CA GLU A 92 -4.87 17.66 6.75
C GLU A 92 -5.81 18.30 5.72
N ALA A 93 -7.08 18.47 6.09
CA ALA A 93 -7.98 19.28 5.28
C ALA A 93 -7.40 20.70 5.24
N GLY A 94 -7.07 21.17 4.03
CA GLY A 94 -6.82 22.58 3.80
C GLY A 94 -8.04 23.41 4.10
#